data_AF-A0A1G9X3N6-F1
#
_entry.id   AF-A0A1G9X3N6-F1
#
_cell.length_a   1.000
_cell.length_b   1.000
_cell.length_c   1.000
_cell.angle_alpha   90.00
_cell.angle_beta   90.00
_cell.angle_gamma   90.00
#
_symmetry.space_group_name_H-M   'P 1'
#
loop_
_entity.id
_entity.type
_entity.pdbx_description
1 polymer ?
#
loop_
_entity_poly.entity_id
_entity_poly.type
_entity_poly.pdbx_seq_one_letter_code
_entity_poly.pdbx_strand_id
1 'polypeptide(L)'
;MDLITPSFGLIFWQLVFFLLLVIVLGKFAWKPILASLAEREQSIEDAIELAKKTRAEMAQLKADNDKAKAEAIIERDAILKQARQTAEKMIATAKNEAAQEAKAEIEKARKSFRDEQAAAVAKLKGETAKIAIEIAEKVLRRELADKAAQETLVSEWLKDAKLN
;
A
#
# COMPACT_ATOMS: atom_id res chain seq x y z
N MET A 1 -25.61 -108.37 -36.65
CA MET A 1 -24.75 -107.44 -35.90
C MET A 1 -24.24 -106.40 -36.89
N ASP A 2 -25.12 -105.51 -37.40
CA ASP A 2 -24.78 -104.50 -38.42
C ASP A 2 -25.37 -103.13 -38.09
N LEU A 3 -25.49 -102.80 -36.79
CA LEU A 3 -26.11 -101.55 -36.33
C LEU A 3 -25.17 -100.59 -35.58
N ILE A 4 -23.85 -100.86 -35.59
CA ILE A 4 -22.87 -100.11 -34.78
C ILE A 4 -21.69 -99.55 -35.59
N THR A 5 -21.57 -99.86 -36.89
CA THR A 5 -20.62 -99.15 -37.76
C THR A 5 -21.36 -98.03 -38.49
N PRO A 6 -21.08 -96.74 -38.19
CA PRO A 6 -21.66 -95.66 -38.98
C PRO A 6 -21.31 -95.90 -40.45
N SER A 7 -22.29 -95.73 -41.33
CA SER A 7 -22.05 -95.91 -42.77
C SER A 7 -20.93 -94.97 -43.20
N PHE A 8 -19.96 -95.48 -43.98
CA PHE A 8 -18.79 -94.70 -44.42
C PHE A 8 -19.19 -93.37 -45.09
N GLY A 9 -20.36 -93.31 -45.72
CA GLY A 9 -20.93 -92.08 -46.29
C GLY A 9 -21.30 -91.01 -45.25
N LEU A 10 -21.82 -91.38 -44.08
CA LEU A 10 -22.12 -90.43 -43.01
C LEU A 10 -20.84 -89.83 -42.41
N ILE A 11 -19.81 -90.66 -42.20
CA ILE A 11 -18.52 -90.20 -41.68
C ILE A 11 -17.86 -89.23 -42.67
N PHE A 12 -17.93 -89.50 -43.97
CA PHE A 12 -17.41 -88.62 -45.01
C PHE A 12 -18.08 -87.24 -44.99
N TRP A 13 -19.43 -87.19 -44.99
CA TRP A 13 -20.16 -85.92 -44.93
C TRP A 13 -19.97 -85.17 -43.61
N GLN A 14 -19.89 -85.88 -42.47
CA GLN A 14 -19.56 -85.30 -41.17
C GLN A 14 -18.18 -84.61 -41.20
N LEU A 15 -17.17 -85.26 -41.80
CA LEU A 15 -15.83 -84.70 -41.95
C LEU A 15 -15.83 -83.46 -42.85
N VAL A 16 -16.56 -83.50 -43.96
CA VAL A 16 -16.70 -82.37 -44.88
C VAL A 16 -17.35 -81.18 -44.19
N PHE A 17 -18.46 -81.38 -43.47
CA PHE A 17 -19.10 -80.31 -42.70
C PHE A 17 -18.24 -79.80 -41.56
N PHE A 18 -17.51 -80.68 -40.87
CA PHE A 18 -16.57 -80.28 -39.83
C PHE A 18 -15.43 -79.42 -40.39
N LEU A 19 -14.79 -79.83 -41.50
CA LEU A 19 -13.77 -79.01 -42.15
C LEU A 19 -14.32 -77.66 -42.61
N LEU A 20 -15.52 -77.66 -43.22
CA LEU A 20 -16.18 -76.45 -43.67
C LEU A 20 -16.45 -75.50 -42.48
N LEU A 21 -16.95 -76.03 -41.37
CA LEU A 21 -17.16 -75.28 -40.13
C LEU A 21 -15.85 -74.72 -39.57
N VAL A 22 -14.78 -75.52 -39.53
CA VAL A 22 -13.45 -75.07 -39.07
C VAL A 22 -12.90 -73.95 -39.95
N ILE A 23 -13.06 -74.03 -41.28
CA ILE A 23 -12.62 -72.99 -42.21
C ILE A 23 -13.43 -71.70 -41.98
N VAL A 24 -14.75 -71.80 -41.80
CA VAL A 24 -15.62 -70.66 -41.51
C VAL A 24 -15.25 -70.04 -40.16
N LEU A 25 -15.11 -70.82 -39.09
CA LEU A 25 -14.72 -70.33 -37.76
C LEU A 25 -13.31 -69.73 -37.77
N GLY A 26 -12.35 -70.37 -38.43
CA GLY A 26 -10.98 -69.86 -38.56
C GLY A 26 -10.93 -68.51 -39.27
N LYS A 27 -11.74 -68.32 -40.32
CA LYS A 27 -11.79 -67.06 -41.06
C LYS A 27 -12.60 -65.97 -40.36
N PHE A 28 -13.74 -66.32 -39.73
CA PHE A 28 -14.69 -65.34 -39.20
C PHE A 28 -14.56 -65.08 -37.69
N ALA A 29 -14.23 -66.07 -36.87
CA ALA A 29 -14.19 -65.92 -35.40
C ALA A 29 -12.80 -65.56 -34.87
N TRP A 30 -11.72 -66.04 -35.51
CA TRP A 30 -10.37 -65.84 -35.01
C TRP A 30 -9.92 -64.37 -35.07
N LYS A 31 -10.24 -63.67 -36.17
CA LYS A 31 -9.94 -62.25 -36.36
C LYS A 31 -10.56 -61.33 -35.29
N PRO A 32 -11.89 -61.37 -35.02
CA PRO A 32 -12.50 -60.50 -34.02
C PRO A 32 -12.04 -60.81 -32.59
N ILE A 33 -11.75 -62.07 -32.27
CA ILE A 33 -11.23 -62.45 -30.94
C ILE A 33 -9.84 -61.84 -30.69
N LEU A 34 -8.92 -61.98 -31.65
CA LEU A 34 -7.59 -61.39 -31.55
C LEU A 34 -7.65 -59.86 -31.53
N ALA A 35 -8.52 -59.26 -32.35
CA ALA A 35 -8.72 -57.81 -32.36
C ALA A 35 -9.22 -57.30 -30.99
N SER A 36 -10.19 -57.96 -30.38
CA SER A 36 -10.70 -57.58 -29.05
C SER A 36 -9.66 -57.76 -27.95
N LEU A 37 -8.80 -58.78 -28.05
CA LEU A 37 -7.71 -58.98 -27.10
C LEU A 37 -6.64 -57.89 -27.23
N ALA A 38 -6.25 -57.54 -28.46
CA ALA A 38 -5.31 -56.46 -28.73
C ALA A 38 -5.85 -55.09 -28.28
N GLU A 39 -7.14 -54.82 -28.50
CA GLU A 39 -7.80 -53.60 -28.01
C GLU A 39 -7.80 -53.52 -26.48
N ARG A 40 -8.02 -54.65 -25.79
CA ARG A 40 -7.91 -54.72 -24.32
C ARG A 40 -6.49 -54.50 -23.84
N GLU A 41 -5.50 -55.11 -24.48
CA GLU A 41 -4.09 -54.92 -24.15
C GLU A 41 -3.69 -53.45 -24.31
N GLN A 42 -4.01 -52.86 -25.46
CA GLN A 42 -3.71 -51.46 -25.75
C GLN A 42 -4.41 -50.51 -24.75
N SER A 43 -5.70 -50.70 -24.47
CA SER A 43 -6.41 -49.84 -23.53
C SER A 43 -5.86 -49.93 -22.09
N ILE A 44 -5.37 -51.10 -21.68
CA ILE A 44 -4.72 -51.27 -20.37
C ILE A 44 -3.38 -50.55 -20.35
N GLU A 45 -2.58 -50.70 -21.41
CA GLU A 45 -1.29 -50.02 -21.53
C GLU A 45 -1.46 -48.49 -21.53
N ASP A 46 -2.38 -47.98 -22.34
CA ASP A 46 -2.72 -46.55 -22.40
C ASP A 46 -3.19 -46.03 -21.03
N ALA A 47 -4.05 -46.80 -20.32
CA ALA A 47 -4.52 -46.42 -18.99
C ALA A 47 -3.38 -46.38 -17.96
N ILE A 48 -2.44 -47.32 -18.02
CA ILE A 48 -1.27 -47.36 -17.14
C ILE A 48 -0.32 -46.20 -17.45
N GLU A 49 -0.06 -45.92 -18.73
CA GLU A 49 0.79 -44.81 -19.15
C GLU A 49 0.18 -43.47 -18.71
N LEU A 50 -1.12 -43.27 -18.96
CA LEU A 50 -1.85 -42.09 -18.53
C LEU A 50 -1.83 -41.92 -17.02
N ALA A 51 -1.99 -43.01 -16.26
CA ALA A 51 -1.92 -42.96 -14.80
C ALA A 51 -0.52 -42.58 -14.30
N LYS A 52 0.55 -43.09 -14.94
CA LYS A 52 1.93 -42.72 -14.62
C LYS A 52 2.20 -41.25 -14.93
N LYS A 53 1.79 -40.79 -16.12
CA LYS A 53 1.93 -39.40 -16.56
C LYS A 53 1.19 -38.45 -15.62
N THR A 54 -0.08 -38.73 -15.34
CA THR A 54 -0.88 -37.93 -14.41
C THR A 54 -0.25 -37.88 -13.02
N ARG A 55 0.29 -38.99 -12.50
CA ARG A 55 1.00 -38.99 -11.21
C ARG A 55 2.25 -38.13 -11.22
N ALA A 56 3.03 -38.18 -12.29
CA ALA A 56 4.23 -37.35 -12.45
C ALA A 56 3.86 -35.85 -12.52
N GLU A 57 2.86 -35.50 -13.33
CA GLU A 57 2.35 -34.13 -13.45
C GLU A 57 1.79 -33.61 -12.12
N MET A 58 1.05 -34.44 -11.38
CA MET A 58 0.53 -34.08 -10.05
C MET A 58 1.65 -33.86 -9.03
N ALA A 59 2.72 -34.67 -9.07
CA ALA A 59 3.87 -34.50 -8.21
C ALA A 59 4.61 -33.19 -8.53
N GLN A 60 4.78 -32.88 -9.82
CA GLN A 60 5.39 -31.63 -10.27
C GLN A 60 4.54 -30.41 -9.89
N LEU A 61 3.24 -30.45 -10.16
CA LEU A 61 2.31 -29.38 -9.81
C LEU A 61 2.29 -29.12 -8.29
N LYS A 62 2.40 -30.17 -7.48
CA LYS A 62 2.51 -30.03 -6.02
C LYS A 62 3.82 -29.35 -5.62
N ALA A 63 4.95 -29.78 -6.20
CA ALA A 63 6.25 -29.16 -5.94
C ALA A 63 6.26 -27.67 -6.34
N ASP A 64 5.69 -27.33 -7.50
CA ASP A 64 5.57 -25.96 -7.98
C ASP A 64 4.66 -25.12 -7.07
N ASN A 65 3.54 -25.68 -6.61
CA ASN A 65 2.67 -25.01 -5.63
C ASN A 65 3.36 -24.76 -4.30
N ASP A 66 4.09 -25.74 -3.77
CA ASP A 66 4.80 -25.60 -2.50
C ASP A 66 5.93 -24.57 -2.64
N LYS A 67 6.61 -24.52 -3.79
CA LYS A 67 7.59 -23.48 -4.12
C LYS A 67 6.94 -22.10 -4.21
N ALA A 68 5.84 -21.96 -4.94
CA ALA A 68 5.12 -20.70 -5.09
C ALA A 68 4.60 -20.18 -3.74
N LYS A 69 4.13 -21.07 -2.84
CA LYS A 69 3.74 -20.71 -1.48
C LYS A 69 4.93 -20.20 -0.66
N ALA A 70 6.08 -20.87 -0.75
CA ALA A 70 7.28 -20.44 -0.05
C ALA A 70 7.75 -19.06 -0.53
N GLU A 71 7.77 -18.84 -1.85
CA GLU A 71 8.10 -17.55 -2.46
C GLU A 71 7.12 -16.45 -2.02
N ALA A 72 5.82 -16.72 -2.02
CA ALA A 72 4.81 -15.78 -1.56
C ALA A 72 4.97 -15.39 -0.08
N ILE A 73 5.40 -16.32 0.78
CA ILE A 73 5.70 -16.02 2.19
C ILE A 73 6.90 -15.09 2.31
N ILE A 74 7.97 -15.36 1.55
CA ILE A 74 9.18 -14.52 1.54
C ILE A 74 8.85 -13.11 1.03
N GLU A 75 8.09 -13.00 -0.06
CA GLU A 75 7.68 -11.72 -0.62
C GLU A 75 6.78 -10.94 0.35
N ARG A 76 5.79 -11.61 0.96
CA ARG A 76 4.95 -11.02 2.01
C ARG A 76 5.80 -10.44 3.15
N ASP A 77 6.77 -11.19 3.64
CA ASP A 77 7.61 -10.75 4.75
C ASP A 77 8.52 -9.58 4.35
N ALA A 78 9.01 -9.58 3.11
CA ALA A 78 9.74 -8.44 2.56
C ALA A 78 8.86 -7.18 2.47
N ILE A 79 7.62 -7.31 1.96
CA ILE A 79 6.66 -6.21 1.89
C ILE A 79 6.33 -5.67 3.29
N LEU A 80 6.07 -6.55 4.26
CA LEU A 80 5.77 -6.16 5.64
C LEU A 80 6.95 -5.45 6.30
N LYS A 81 8.18 -5.92 6.06
CA LYS A 81 9.39 -5.27 6.56
C LYS A 81 9.57 -3.89 5.94
N GLN A 82 9.39 -3.76 4.62
CA GLN A 82 9.49 -2.48 3.93
C GLN A 82 8.40 -1.50 4.39
N ALA A 83 7.17 -1.98 4.60
CA ALA A 83 6.07 -1.17 5.11
C ALA A 83 6.38 -0.63 6.51
N ARG A 84 6.90 -1.47 7.42
CA ARG A 84 7.34 -1.03 8.77
C ARG A 84 8.45 0.03 8.70
N GLN A 85 9.47 -0.21 7.88
CA GLN A 85 10.57 0.75 7.72
C GLN A 85 10.10 2.08 7.15
N THR A 86 9.19 2.06 6.17
CA THR A 86 8.59 3.28 5.60
C THR A 86 7.74 4.00 6.63
N ALA A 87 6.93 3.27 7.41
CA ALA A 87 6.12 3.87 8.46
C ALA A 87 6.98 4.52 9.56
N GLU A 88 8.05 3.85 10.01
CA GLU A 88 9.00 4.40 10.98
C GLU A 88 9.68 5.66 10.45
N LYS A 89 10.14 5.64 9.18
CA LYS A 89 10.71 6.83 8.53
C LYS A 89 9.69 7.97 8.43
N MET A 90 8.46 7.68 8.03
CA MET A 90 7.40 8.68 7.93
C MET A 90 7.09 9.32 9.29
N ILE A 91 7.01 8.53 10.35
CA ILE A 91 6.82 9.03 11.72
C ILE A 91 8.01 9.89 12.15
N ALA A 92 9.25 9.46 11.85
CA ALA A 92 10.43 10.24 12.19
C ALA A 92 10.49 11.58 11.45
N THR A 93 10.19 11.58 10.15
CA THR A 93 10.10 12.80 9.34
C THR A 93 9.01 13.73 9.85
N ALA A 94 7.79 13.22 10.08
CA ALA A 94 6.68 14.02 10.59
C ALA A 94 6.99 14.62 11.97
N LYS A 95 7.66 13.87 12.86
CA LYS A 95 8.11 14.41 14.17
C LYS A 95 9.15 15.52 14.01
N ASN A 96 10.07 15.38 13.07
CA ASN A 96 11.10 16.39 12.82
C ASN A 96 10.49 17.66 12.22
N GLU A 97 9.61 17.52 11.21
CA GLU A 97 8.86 18.62 10.61
C GLU A 97 8.01 19.34 11.66
N ALA A 98 7.23 18.62 12.46
CA ALA A 98 6.44 19.20 13.53
C ALA A 98 7.30 19.94 14.57
N ALA A 99 8.48 19.41 14.90
CA ALA A 99 9.41 20.09 15.82
C ALA A 99 10.02 21.36 15.21
N GLN A 100 10.26 21.38 13.89
CA GLN A 100 10.74 22.57 13.17
C GLN A 100 9.65 23.64 13.08
N GLU A 101 8.43 23.25 12.71
CA GLU A 101 7.26 24.13 12.66
C GLU A 101 6.96 24.73 14.04
N ALA A 102 6.98 23.92 15.09
CA ALA A 102 6.76 24.40 16.46
C ALA A 102 7.83 25.44 16.87
N LYS A 103 9.10 25.22 16.52
CA LYS A 103 10.17 26.20 16.76
C LYS A 103 9.95 27.49 15.97
N ALA A 104 9.58 27.38 14.70
CA ALA A 104 9.30 28.54 13.85
C ALA A 104 8.12 29.35 14.39
N GLU A 105 7.06 28.68 14.84
CA GLU A 105 5.89 29.34 15.42
C GLU A 105 6.21 30.03 16.76
N ILE A 106 7.03 29.40 17.61
CA ILE A 106 7.49 30.03 18.86
C ILE A 106 8.33 31.29 18.57
N GLU A 107 9.25 31.23 17.60
CA GLU A 107 10.06 32.40 17.23
C GLU A 107 9.22 33.53 16.62
N LYS A 108 8.21 33.18 15.81
CA LYS A 108 7.23 34.13 15.28
C LYS A 108 6.42 34.76 16.41
N ALA A 109 5.90 33.97 17.35
CA ALA A 109 5.17 34.46 18.51
C ALA A 109 6.03 35.39 19.39
N ARG A 110 7.30 35.03 19.63
CA ARG A 110 8.26 35.88 20.35
C ARG A 110 8.51 37.20 19.64
N LYS A 111 8.61 37.18 18.31
CA LYS A 111 8.77 38.40 17.51
C LYS A 111 7.53 39.30 17.64
N SER A 112 6.34 38.75 17.41
CA SER A 112 5.08 39.50 17.57
C SER A 112 4.93 40.07 18.99
N PHE A 113 5.29 39.31 20.02
CA PHE A 113 5.25 39.78 21.41
C PHE A 113 6.20 40.96 21.65
N ARG A 114 7.43 40.92 21.11
CA ARG A 114 8.37 42.05 21.20
C ARG A 114 7.85 43.29 20.48
N ASP A 115 7.28 43.10 19.30
CA ASP A 115 6.71 44.19 18.50
C ASP A 115 5.51 44.84 19.23
N GLU A 116 4.65 44.03 19.85
CA GLU A 116 3.51 44.48 20.66
C GLU A 116 3.97 45.20 21.94
N GLN A 117 5.00 44.69 22.62
CA GLN A 117 5.60 45.34 23.78
C GLN A 117 6.18 46.71 23.40
N ALA A 118 6.89 46.80 22.27
CA ALA A 118 7.43 48.07 21.77
C ALA A 118 6.31 49.07 21.46
N ALA A 119 5.22 48.63 20.82
CA ALA A 119 4.05 49.45 20.55
C ALA A 119 3.37 49.93 21.83
N ALA A 120 3.22 49.05 22.84
CA ALA A 120 2.65 49.41 24.14
C ALA A 120 3.51 50.45 24.87
N VAL A 121 4.84 50.30 24.87
CA VAL A 121 5.76 51.28 25.45
C VAL A 121 5.68 52.62 24.72
N ALA A 122 5.61 52.62 23.38
CA ALA A 122 5.44 53.85 22.60
C ALA A 122 4.13 54.56 22.94
N LYS A 123 3.03 53.81 23.10
CA LYS A 123 1.73 54.33 23.50
C LYS A 123 1.79 54.95 24.91
N LEU A 124 2.41 54.26 25.87
CA LEU A 124 2.60 54.79 27.23
C LEU A 124 3.43 56.08 27.24
N LYS A 125 4.51 56.15 26.45
CA LYS A 125 5.30 57.39 26.31
C LYS A 125 4.47 58.54 25.75
N GLY A 126 3.63 58.29 24.74
CA GLY A 126 2.71 59.28 24.18
C GLY A 126 1.69 59.79 25.20
N GLU A 127 1.05 58.89 25.95
CA GLU A 127 0.10 59.27 27.01
C GLU A 127 0.80 60.04 28.15
N THR A 128 2.00 59.62 28.55
CA THR A 128 2.78 60.30 29.59
C THR A 128 3.17 61.72 29.14
N ALA A 129 3.55 61.90 27.87
CA ALA A 129 3.86 63.22 27.33
C ALA A 129 2.64 64.15 27.32
N LYS A 130 1.45 63.64 26.98
CA LYS A 130 0.20 64.41 27.07
C LYS A 130 -0.09 64.85 28.51
N ILE A 131 -0.01 63.93 29.47
CA ILE A 131 -0.22 64.23 30.89
C ILE A 131 0.79 65.28 31.37
N ALA A 132 2.07 65.16 30.98
CA ALA A 132 3.09 66.12 31.34
C ALA A 132 2.80 67.53 30.78
N ILE A 133 2.33 67.63 29.53
CA ILE A 133 1.90 68.89 28.91
C ILE A 133 0.69 69.47 29.65
N GLU A 134 -0.32 68.67 29.97
CA GLU A 134 -1.50 69.13 30.72
C GLU A 134 -1.14 69.66 32.11
N ILE A 135 -0.20 69.01 32.81
CA ILE A 135 0.31 69.46 34.11
C ILE A 135 1.08 70.77 33.92
N ALA A 136 1.99 70.84 32.94
CA ALA A 136 2.75 72.06 32.65
C ALA A 136 1.82 73.23 32.32
N GLU A 137 0.77 73.01 31.53
CA GLU A 137 -0.24 74.03 31.21
C GLU A 137 -0.99 74.49 32.48
N LYS A 138 -1.40 73.56 33.35
CA LYS A 138 -2.06 73.91 34.63
C LYS A 138 -1.14 74.70 35.55
N VAL A 139 0.13 74.32 35.68
CA VAL A 139 1.12 75.04 36.50
C VAL A 139 1.38 76.42 35.91
N LEU A 140 1.60 76.52 34.60
CA LEU A 140 1.82 77.77 33.88
C LEU A 140 0.64 78.74 34.06
N ARG A 141 -0.60 78.25 33.88
CA ARG A 141 -1.83 79.02 34.15
C ARG A 141 -1.92 79.51 35.60
N ARG A 142 -1.42 78.73 36.56
CA ARG A 142 -1.40 79.11 37.99
C ARG A 142 -0.37 80.21 38.27
N GLU A 143 0.84 80.08 37.74
CA GLU A 143 1.91 81.07 37.93
C GLU A 143 1.63 82.39 37.18
N LEU A 144 1.02 82.32 36.00
CA LEU A 144 0.58 83.49 35.24
C LEU A 144 -0.78 84.06 35.71
N ALA A 145 -1.34 83.58 36.81
CA ALA A 145 -2.56 84.16 37.38
C ALA A 145 -2.32 85.53 38.04
N ASP A 146 -1.07 85.83 38.40
CA ASP A 146 -0.67 87.13 38.95
C ASP A 146 -0.24 88.12 37.85
N LYS A 147 -0.73 89.35 37.93
CA LYS A 147 -0.52 90.41 36.94
C LYS A 147 0.95 90.85 36.87
N ALA A 148 1.65 90.81 38.01
CA ALA A 148 3.08 91.14 38.09
C ALA A 148 3.97 90.11 37.37
N ALA A 149 3.61 88.83 37.42
CA ALA A 149 4.33 87.76 36.72
C ALA A 149 4.17 87.89 35.19
N GLN A 150 2.97 88.27 34.71
CA GLN A 150 2.72 88.55 33.29
C GLN A 150 3.54 89.73 32.77
N GLU A 151 3.60 90.85 33.50
CA GLU A 151 4.38 92.04 33.10
C GLU A 151 5.89 91.74 33.05
N THR A 152 6.39 90.93 33.99
CA THR A 152 7.80 90.51 34.02
C THR A 152 8.16 89.65 32.80
N LEU A 153 7.32 88.67 32.45
CA LEU A 153 7.52 87.81 31.28
C LEU A 153 7.51 88.60 29.96
N VAL A 154 6.57 89.55 29.82
CA VAL A 154 6.51 90.45 28.65
C VAL A 154 7.76 91.31 28.55
N SER A 155 8.27 91.81 29.69
CA SER A 155 9.49 92.61 29.71
C SER A 155 10.75 91.83 29.34
N GLU A 156 10.84 90.54 29.71
CA GLU A 156 11.93 89.63 29.31
C GLU A 156 11.86 89.28 27.82
N TRP A 157 10.68 88.94 27.28
CA TRP A 157 10.52 88.68 25.85
C TRP A 157 10.84 89.90 24.99
N LEU A 158 10.47 91.10 25.43
CA LEU A 158 10.82 92.34 24.75
C LEU A 158 12.32 92.67 24.85
N LYS A 159 13.05 92.10 25.82
CA LYS A 159 14.50 92.19 25.93
C LYS A 159 15.19 91.22 24.96
N ASP A 160 14.78 89.95 24.95
CA ASP A 160 15.34 88.93 24.05
C ASP A 160 15.04 89.22 22.57
N ALA A 161 13.86 89.73 22.25
CA ALA A 161 13.50 90.14 20.88
C ALA A 161 14.22 91.41 20.40
N LYS A 162 14.82 92.19 21.33
CA LYS A 162 15.68 93.35 21.00
C LYS A 162 17.16 92.98 20.92
N LEU A 163 17.52 91.74 21.26
CA LEU A 163 18.89 91.21 21.23
C LEU A 163 19.21 90.38 19.97
N ASN A 164 18.26 90.29 19.03
CA ASN A 164 18.47 89.91 17.63
C ASN A 164 18.06 91.07 16.71
#